data_AF-A0A1K1LD81-F1
#
_entry.id   AF-A0A1K1LD81-F1
#
_cell.length_a   1.000
_cell.length_b   1.000
_cell.length_c   1.000
_cell.angle_alpha   90.00
_cell.angle_beta   90.00
_cell.angle_gamma   90.00
#
_symmetry.space_group_name_H-M   'P 1'
#
loop_
_entity.id
_entity.type
_entity.pdbx_description
1 polymer ?
#
loop_
_entity_poly.entity_id
_entity_poly.type
_entity_poly.pdbx_seq_one_letter_code
_entity_poly.pdbx_strand_id
1 'polypeptide(L)'
;MDISFVFSALTEFASQNPDATWVAVVVSVLTSLCGICAVATIWMPVPSATTGLYATVYALVHSMAAHFGQNKGAVADGKSAEVQDAVKAVKGK
;
A
#
# COMPACT_ATOMS: atom_id res chain seq x y z
N MET A 1 -9.89 -8.94 -3.25
CA MET A 1 -10.61 -7.99 -4.10
C MET A 1 -9.79 -7.84 -5.35
N ASP A 2 -10.33 -8.24 -6.50
CA ASP A 2 -9.61 -8.22 -7.77
C ASP A 2 -9.64 -6.80 -8.36
N ILE A 3 -8.53 -6.33 -8.93
CA ILE A 3 -8.43 -4.98 -9.52
C ILE A 3 -9.39 -4.83 -10.71
N SER A 4 -9.63 -5.93 -11.43
CA SER A 4 -10.58 -6.02 -12.55
C SER A 4 -11.99 -5.65 -12.13
N PHE A 5 -12.41 -6.11 -10.94
CA PHE A 5 -13.72 -5.81 -10.38
C PHE A 5 -13.89 -4.31 -10.06
N VAL A 6 -12.85 -3.67 -9.53
CA VAL A 6 -12.87 -2.23 -9.24
C VAL A 6 -13.06 -1.43 -10.52
N PHE A 7 -12.29 -1.72 -11.57
CA PHE A 7 -12.44 -1.00 -12.84
C PHE A 7 -13.78 -1.25 -13.53
N SER A 8 -14.32 -2.47 -13.47
CA SER A 8 -15.67 -2.76 -13.98
C SER A 8 -16.74 -1.98 -13.21
N ALA A 9 -16.66 -1.94 -11.88
CA ALA A 9 -17.59 -1.18 -11.05
C ALA A 9 -17.51 0.34 -11.31
N LEU A 10 -16.30 0.88 -11.56
CA LEU A 10 -16.12 2.29 -11.91
C LEU A 10 -16.67 2.63 -13.30
N THR A 11 -16.54 1.69 -14.25
CA THR A 11 -17.11 1.84 -15.60
C THR A 11 -18.64 1.85 -15.54
N GLU A 12 -19.24 0.97 -14.75
CA GLU A 12 -20.68 0.94 -14.55
C GLU A 12 -21.19 2.16 -13.76
N PHE A 13 -20.44 2.64 -12.77
CA PHE A 13 -20.75 3.90 -12.09
C PHE A 13 -20.78 5.09 -13.06
N ALA A 14 -19.79 5.19 -13.96
CA ALA A 14 -19.69 6.26 -14.94
C ALA A 14 -20.82 6.20 -15.99
N SER A 15 -21.29 5.01 -16.37
CA SER A 15 -22.42 4.88 -17.30
C SER A 15 -23.74 5.33 -16.67
N GLN A 16 -23.89 5.15 -15.35
CA GLN A 16 -25.08 5.59 -14.60
C GLN A 16 -25.03 7.06 -14.18
N ASN A 17 -23.84 7.66 -14.03
CA ASN A 17 -23.63 9.02 -13.54
C ASN A 17 -22.65 9.80 -14.43
N PRO A 18 -23.06 10.19 -15.65
CA PRO A 18 -22.16 10.79 -16.63
C PRO A 18 -21.56 12.14 -16.19
N ASP A 19 -22.27 12.91 -15.36
CA ASP A 19 -21.80 14.16 -14.75
C ASP A 19 -20.75 13.95 -13.64
N ALA A 20 -20.75 12.76 -13.01
CA ALA A 20 -19.81 12.36 -11.97
C ALA A 20 -18.67 11.47 -12.48
N THR A 21 -18.48 11.34 -13.80
CA THR A 21 -17.43 10.50 -14.41
C THR A 21 -16.03 10.81 -13.88
N TRP A 22 -15.76 12.05 -13.48
CA TRP A 22 -14.49 12.46 -12.87
C TRP A 22 -14.17 11.69 -11.57
N VAL A 23 -15.19 11.26 -10.81
CA VAL A 23 -15.01 10.44 -9.60
C VAL A 23 -14.40 9.09 -9.95
N ALA A 24 -14.84 8.48 -11.06
CA ALA A 24 -14.27 7.21 -11.53
C ALA A 24 -12.78 7.34 -11.86
N VAL A 25 -12.39 8.47 -12.45
CA VAL A 25 -10.98 8.78 -12.74
C VAL A 25 -10.19 8.94 -11.44
N VAL A 26 -10.70 9.72 -10.46
CA VAL A 26 -10.03 9.94 -9.18
C VAL A 26 -9.83 8.63 -8.42
N VAL A 27 -10.86 7.79 -8.33
CA VAL A 27 -10.77 6.50 -7.62
C VAL A 27 -9.81 5.54 -8.32
N SER A 28 -9.78 5.54 -9.65
CA SER A 28 -8.82 4.75 -10.44
C SER A 28 -7.38 5.15 -10.11
N VAL A 29 -7.08 6.45 -10.14
CA VAL A 29 -5.75 6.98 -9.83
C VAL A 29 -5.32 6.65 -8.41
N LEU A 30 -6.20 6.82 -7.42
CA LEU A 30 -5.92 6.50 -6.03
C LEU A 30 -5.63 5.01 -5.84
N THR A 31 -6.40 4.13 -6.48
CA THR A 31 -6.20 2.67 -6.41
C THR A 31 -4.84 2.27 -7.01
N SER A 32 -4.47 2.85 -8.15
CA SER A 32 -3.16 2.62 -8.77
C SER A 32 -2.00 3.13 -7.91
N LEU A 33 -2.12 4.35 -7.34
CA LEU A 33 -1.12 4.92 -6.45
C LEU A 33 -0.86 4.05 -5.22
N CYS A 34 -1.91 3.45 -4.64
CA CYS A 34 -1.76 2.53 -3.51
C CYS A 34 -0.95 1.29 -3.91
N GLY A 35 -1.25 0.70 -5.07
CA GLY A 35 -0.50 -0.45 -5.58
C GLY A 35 0.98 -0.14 -5.82
N ILE A 36 1.29 1.03 -6.40
CA ILE A 36 2.67 1.50 -6.57
C ILE A 36 3.36 1.67 -5.21
N CYS A 37 2.68 2.29 -4.24
CA CYS A 37 3.21 2.44 -2.88
C CYS A 37 3.52 1.09 -2.24
N ALA A 38 2.64 0.09 -2.39
CA ALA A 38 2.87 -1.26 -1.86
C ALA A 38 4.16 -1.88 -2.41
N VAL A 39 4.43 -1.76 -3.72
CA VAL A 39 5.69 -2.23 -4.30
C VAL A 39 6.88 -1.40 -3.81
N ALA A 40 6.74 -0.08 -3.72
CA ALA A 40 7.80 0.81 -3.27
C ALA A 40 8.25 0.49 -1.84
N THR A 41 7.32 0.14 -0.93
CA THR A 41 7.67 -0.21 0.46
C THR A 41 8.66 -1.37 0.60
N ILE A 42 8.69 -2.30 -0.37
CA ILE A 42 9.61 -3.45 -0.35
C ILE A 42 11.07 -3.01 -0.47
N TRP A 43 11.33 -1.92 -1.22
CA TRP A 43 12.67 -1.48 -1.56
C TRP A 43 13.12 -0.23 -0.81
N MET A 44 12.23 0.42 -0.04
CA MET A 44 12.59 1.60 0.73
C MET A 44 13.32 1.22 2.03
N PRO A 45 14.57 1.67 2.22
CA PRO A 45 15.27 1.45 3.47
C PRO A 45 14.58 2.18 4.64
N VAL A 46 14.64 1.58 5.82
CA VAL A 46 14.12 2.22 7.03
C VAL A 46 14.93 3.50 7.31
N PRO A 47 14.26 4.64 7.56
CA PRO A 47 14.96 5.88 7.85
C PRO A 47 15.77 5.77 9.16
N SER A 48 16.99 6.32 9.16
CA SER A 48 17.86 6.36 10.35
C SER A 48 17.39 7.34 11.43
N ALA A 49 16.52 8.29 11.07
CA ALA A 49 15.89 9.25 11.97
C ALA A 49 14.36 9.19 11.82
N THR A 50 13.64 9.47 12.90
CA THR A 50 12.17 9.46 12.92
C THR A 50 11.55 10.75 12.38
N THR A 51 12.36 11.77 12.11
CA THR A 51 11.93 13.09 11.63
C THR A 51 12.65 13.46 10.32
N GLY A 52 12.05 14.37 9.56
CA GLY A 52 12.60 14.87 8.30
C GLY A 52 11.79 14.41 7.09
N LEU A 53 12.14 14.96 5.92
CA LEU A 53 11.37 14.75 4.69
C LEU A 53 11.30 13.27 4.32
N TYR A 54 12.43 12.56 4.36
CA TYR A 54 12.47 11.14 4.03
C TYR A 54 11.64 10.29 5.00
N ALA A 55 11.74 10.52 6.31
CA ALA A 55 10.94 9.80 7.30
C ALA A 55 9.43 10.04 7.11
N THR A 56 9.05 11.27 6.75
CA THR A 56 7.65 11.64 6.47
C THR A 56 7.13 10.95 5.22
N VAL A 57 7.91 10.96 4.13
CA VAL A 57 7.55 10.27 2.87
C VAL A 57 7.51 8.76 3.07
N TYR A 58 8.47 8.20 3.81
CA TYR A 58 8.51 6.78 4.17
C TYR A 58 7.23 6.37 4.90
N ALA A 59 6.82 7.11 5.93
CA ALA A 59 5.61 6.84 6.69
C ALA A 59 4.34 6.99 5.82
N LEU A 60 4.27 8.02 4.98
CA LEU A 60 3.15 8.24 4.07
C LEU A 60 2.97 7.06 3.09
N VAL A 61 4.05 6.68 2.39
CA VAL A 61 4.03 5.57 1.42
C VAL A 61 3.68 4.24 2.10
N HIS A 62 4.21 3.97 3.30
CA HIS A 62 3.84 2.78 4.08
C HIS A 62 2.38 2.80 4.55
N SER A 63 1.86 3.96 4.94
CA SER A 63 0.44 4.10 5.31
C SER A 63 -0.49 3.89 4.11
N MET A 64 -0.11 4.38 2.93
CA MET A 64 -0.85 4.20 1.68
C MET A 64 -0.88 2.72 1.24
N ALA A 65 0.26 2.03 1.33
CA ALA A 65 0.35 0.58 1.09
C ALA A 65 -0.53 -0.23 2.07
N ALA A 66 -0.64 0.23 3.32
CA ALA A 66 -1.48 -0.40 4.34
C ALA A 66 -2.98 -0.15 4.13
N HIS A 67 -3.35 0.99 3.53
CA HIS A 67 -4.74 1.47 3.45
C HIS A 67 -5.70 0.47 2.79
N PHE A 68 -5.29 -0.16 1.68
CA PHE A 68 -6.08 -1.20 1.01
C PHE A 68 -5.68 -2.63 1.40
N GLY A 69 -4.86 -2.78 2.44
CA GLY A 69 -4.35 -4.08 2.88
C GLY A 69 -3.43 -4.77 1.86
N GLN A 70 -2.81 -4.01 0.96
CA GLN A 70 -1.91 -4.53 -0.07
C GLN A 70 -0.62 -5.08 0.54
N ASN A 71 -0.29 -4.68 1.77
CA ASN A 71 0.84 -5.22 2.54
C ASN A 71 0.47 -6.42 3.43
N LYS A 72 -0.77 -6.93 3.41
CA LYS A 72 -1.21 -8.00 4.33
C LYS A 72 -0.36 -9.26 4.23
N GLY A 73 0.09 -9.64 3.02
CA GLY A 73 1.02 -10.75 2.82
C GLY A 73 2.36 -10.50 3.52
N ALA A 74 3.02 -9.38 3.23
CA ALA A 74 4.28 -9.01 3.87
C ALA A 74 4.17 -8.88 5.41
N VAL A 75 3.03 -8.40 5.92
CA VAL A 75 2.76 -8.34 7.37
C VAL A 75 2.57 -9.74 7.96
N ALA A 76 1.93 -10.67 7.24
CA ALA A 76 1.79 -12.05 7.67
C ALA A 76 3.16 -12.76 7.69
N ASP A 77 3.96 -12.57 6.64
CA ASP A 77 5.32 -13.11 6.53
C ASP A 77 6.21 -12.59 7.67
N GLY A 78 6.14 -11.29 7.98
CA GLY A 78 6.86 -10.69 9.12
C GLY A 78 6.45 -11.21 10.50
N LYS A 79 5.28 -11.85 10.61
CA LYS A 79 4.79 -12.48 11.85
C LYS A 79 5.11 -13.97 11.94
N SER A 80 5.69 -14.58 10.90
CA SER A 80 6.08 -15.99 10.94
C SER A 80 7.17 -16.22 12.00
N ALA A 81 7.15 -17.40 12.63
CA ALA A 81 8.15 -17.76 13.64
C ALA A 81 9.57 -17.70 13.08
N GLU A 82 9.76 -18.16 11.84
CA GLU A 82 11.04 -18.16 11.14
C GLU A 82 11.61 -16.76 10.97
N VAL A 83 10.79 -15.79 10.53
CA VAL A 83 11.22 -14.41 10.36
C VAL A 83 11.47 -13.74 11.72
N GLN A 84 10.62 -13.99 12.72
CA GLN A 84 10.83 -13.43 14.05
C GLN A 84 12.09 -13.97 14.72
N ASP A 85 12.36 -15.27 14.61
CA ASP A 85 13.53 -15.89 15.22
C ASP A 85 14.82 -15.47 14.50
N ALA A 86 14.78 -15.30 13.17
CA ALA A 86 15.88 -14.68 12.42
C ALA A 86 16.14 -13.24 12.88
N VAL A 87 15.09 -12.43 13.10
CA VAL A 87 15.22 -11.06 13.61
C VAL A 87 15.81 -11.04 15.02
N LYS A 88 15.36 -11.93 15.93
CA LYS A 88 15.91 -12.05 17.29
C LYS A 88 17.39 -12.44 17.28
N ALA A 89 17.75 -13.42 16.44
CA ALA A 89 19.14 -13.86 16.28
C ALA A 89 20.07 -12.72 15.84
N VAL A 90 19.61 -11.85 14.93
CA VAL A 90 20.39 -10.68 14.47
C VAL A 90 20.41 -9.55 15.51
N LYS A 91 19.30 -9.32 16.22
CA LYS A 91 19.19 -8.23 17.22
C LYS A 91 19.76 -8.58 18.60
N GLY A 92 20.11 -9.84 18.86
CA GLY A 92 20.65 -10.30 20.13
C GLY A 92 19.67 -10.22 21.31
N LYS A 93 18.35 -10.19 21.02
CA LYS A 93 17.25 -10.26 21.99
C LYS A 93 16.15 -11.16 21.45
#